data_AF-A0A2N3L1D4-F1
#
_entry.id   AF-A0A2N3L1D4-F1
#
_cell.length_a   1.000
_cell.length_b   1.000
_cell.length_c   1.000
_cell.angle_alpha   90.00
_cell.angle_beta   90.00
_cell.angle_gamma   90.00
#
_symmetry.space_group_name_H-M   'P 1'
#
loop_
_entity.id
_entity.type
_entity.pdbx_description
1 polymer ?
#
loop_
_entity_poly.entity_id
_entity_poly.type
_entity_poly.pdbx_seq_one_letter_code
_entity_poly.pdbx_strand_id
1 'polypeptide(L)'
;MREMVTFITVHSEDFSDTPSWDLVNWRPVMPSSDISAVTVADKFAKLSQRDGSAPMIHIIDRNTRHAGIFHGTSFNQMNLILYVNGLTNAAHPPKPPVEKGWLDQLTDWFSKVGKEP
;
A
#
# COMPACT_ATOMS: atom_id res chain seq x y z
N MET A 1 -3.14 -0.04 9.85
CA MET A 1 -2.27 -0.28 8.68
C MET A 1 -1.68 -1.68 8.66
N ARG A 2 -1.11 -2.18 9.76
CA ARG A 2 -0.57 -3.57 9.85
C ARG A 2 -1.58 -4.62 9.34
N GLU A 3 -2.85 -4.48 9.71
CA GLU A 3 -3.95 -5.37 9.26
C GLU A 3 -4.43 -5.13 7.82
N MET A 4 -3.98 -4.06 7.16
CA MET A 4 -4.42 -3.66 5.81
C MET A 4 -3.41 -3.99 4.72
N VAL A 5 -2.23 -4.49 5.10
CA VAL A 5 -1.11 -4.77 4.21
C VAL A 5 -0.67 -6.20 4.47
N THR A 6 -0.29 -6.93 3.44
CA THR A 6 0.37 -8.24 3.58
C THR A 6 1.66 -8.22 2.79
N PHE A 7 2.77 -8.52 3.45
CA PHE A 7 4.08 -8.69 2.84
C PHE A 7 4.25 -10.17 2.49
N ILE A 8 4.61 -10.44 1.24
CA ILE A 8 4.93 -11.79 0.77
C ILE A 8 6.39 -11.81 0.38
N THR A 9 7.16 -12.68 1.01
CA THR A 9 8.56 -12.91 0.66
C THR A 9 8.69 -14.28 0.04
N VAL A 10 9.06 -14.31 -1.25
CA VAL A 10 9.38 -15.56 -1.94
C VAL A 10 10.85 -15.88 -1.68
N HIS A 11 11.13 -17.06 -1.13
CA HIS A 11 12.49 -17.47 -0.77
C HIS A 11 12.83 -18.87 -1.31
N SER A 12 14.12 -19.18 -1.35
CA SER A 12 14.66 -20.49 -1.69
C SER A 12 14.75 -21.39 -0.45
N GLU A 13 14.99 -22.68 -0.66
CA GLU A 13 15.05 -23.72 0.40
C GLU A 13 16.21 -23.49 1.39
N ASP A 14 17.29 -22.87 0.94
CA ASP A 14 18.49 -22.53 1.72
C ASP A 14 18.37 -21.21 2.50
N PHE A 15 17.21 -20.55 2.48
CA PHE A 15 16.97 -19.31 3.19
C PHE A 15 16.84 -19.55 4.70
N SER A 16 17.94 -19.36 5.45
CA SER A 16 18.00 -19.59 6.91
C SER A 16 17.83 -18.34 7.76
N ASP A 17 17.96 -17.15 7.18
CA ASP A 17 17.78 -15.88 7.90
C ASP A 17 16.29 -15.56 7.97
N THR A 18 15.59 -16.07 8.97
CA THR A 18 14.31 -15.48 9.35
C THR A 18 14.59 -14.31 10.29
N PRO A 19 14.47 -13.04 9.84
CA PRO A 19 14.20 -11.94 10.76
C PRO A 19 13.07 -12.32 11.70
N SER A 20 12.94 -11.63 12.82
CA SER A 20 11.75 -11.70 13.67
C SER A 20 10.51 -11.23 12.88
N TRP A 21 10.01 -12.09 12.00
CA TRP A 21 8.90 -11.78 11.12
C TRP A 21 7.65 -11.66 11.95
N ASP A 22 6.96 -10.55 11.71
CA ASP A 22 5.66 -10.36 12.25
C ASP A 22 4.64 -11.11 11.39
N LEU A 23 4.36 -12.36 11.77
CA LEU A 23 3.47 -13.26 11.01
C LEU A 23 2.01 -12.77 10.94
N VAL A 24 1.64 -11.70 11.64
CA VAL A 24 0.31 -11.07 11.49
C VAL A 24 0.12 -10.52 10.09
N ASN A 25 1.17 -9.97 9.48
CA ASN A 25 1.09 -9.36 8.16
C ASN A 25 2.26 -9.70 7.25
N TRP A 26 3.14 -10.60 7.66
CA TRP A 26 4.24 -11.14 6.86
C TRP A 26 4.02 -12.61 6.53
N ARG A 27 4.22 -13.00 5.27
CA ARG A 27 4.05 -14.37 4.79
C ARG A 27 5.26 -14.80 3.96
N PRO A 28 6.13 -15.66 4.51
CA PRO A 28 7.11 -16.36 3.68
C PRO A 28 6.42 -17.40 2.81
N VAL A 29 6.86 -17.51 1.57
CA VAL A 29 6.36 -18.52 0.63
C VAL A 29 7.55 -19.13 -0.08
N MET A 30 7.68 -20.45 0.02
CA MET A 30 8.55 -21.21 -0.85
C MET A 30 7.77 -21.59 -2.11
N PRO A 31 8.32 -21.36 -3.32
CA PRO A 31 7.73 -21.88 -4.54
C PRO A 31 7.58 -23.41 -4.51
N SER A 32 6.70 -23.96 -5.35
CA SER A 32 6.63 -25.39 -5.61
C SER A 32 7.98 -25.95 -6.07
N SER A 33 8.26 -27.22 -5.79
CA SER A 33 9.57 -27.85 -6.03
C SER A 33 10.05 -27.82 -7.50
N ASP A 34 9.15 -27.58 -8.45
CA ASP A 34 9.42 -27.44 -9.88
C ASP A 34 9.78 -26.01 -10.32
N ILE A 35 9.66 -25.01 -9.44
CA ILE A 35 9.89 -23.59 -9.76
C ILE A 35 10.89 -23.01 -8.77
N SER A 36 12.00 -22.44 -9.25
CA SER A 36 12.95 -21.76 -8.36
C SER A 36 12.49 -20.35 -7.97
N ALA A 37 12.91 -19.86 -6.79
CA ALA A 37 12.64 -18.48 -6.37
C ALA A 37 13.20 -17.45 -7.38
N VAL A 38 14.34 -17.76 -8.03
CA VAL A 38 14.93 -16.97 -9.10
C VAL A 38 13.99 -16.89 -10.30
N THR A 39 13.39 -18.01 -10.70
CA THR A 39 12.41 -18.04 -11.81
C THR A 39 11.17 -17.20 -11.50
N VAL A 40 10.71 -17.19 -10.24
CA VAL A 40 9.62 -16.31 -9.81
C VAL A 40 10.05 -14.84 -9.90
N ALA A 41 11.22 -14.51 -9.36
CA ALA A 41 11.77 -13.15 -9.42
C ALA A 41 11.90 -12.66 -10.88
N ASP A 42 12.41 -13.48 -11.79
CA ASP A 42 12.52 -13.16 -13.23
C ASP A 42 11.16 -12.91 -13.89
N LYS A 43 10.12 -13.69 -13.52
CA LYS A 43 8.76 -13.46 -14.04
C LYS A 43 8.21 -12.12 -13.57
N PHE A 44 8.41 -11.76 -12.31
CA PHE A 44 8.01 -10.45 -11.79
C PHE A 44 8.84 -9.32 -12.40
N ALA A 45 10.15 -9.55 -12.63
CA ALA A 45 11.02 -8.60 -13.30
C ALA A 45 10.53 -8.22 -14.70
N LYS A 46 10.03 -9.20 -15.47
CA LYS A 46 9.44 -8.98 -16.81
C LYS A 46 8.17 -8.13 -16.81
N LEU A 47 7.48 -8.00 -15.68
CA LEU A 47 6.33 -7.08 -15.56
C LEU A 47 6.78 -5.61 -15.48
N SER A 48 8.07 -5.35 -15.30
CA SER A 48 8.63 -4.01 -15.33
C SER A 48 9.09 -3.59 -16.72
N GLN A 49 8.82 -2.34 -17.09
CA GLN A 49 9.31 -1.73 -18.34
C GLN A 49 10.76 -1.24 -18.25
N ARG A 50 11.41 -1.36 -17.08
CA ARG A 50 12.79 -0.89 -16.86
C ARG A 50 13.76 -2.06 -16.87
N ASP A 51 14.75 -1.97 -17.76
CA ASP A 51 15.87 -2.89 -17.84
C ASP A 51 16.93 -2.60 -16.76
N GLY A 52 17.63 -3.65 -16.29
CA GLY A 52 18.92 -3.50 -15.61
C GLY A 52 18.93 -3.42 -14.07
N SER A 53 17.78 -3.48 -13.40
CA SER A 53 17.73 -3.73 -11.94
C SER A 53 16.52 -4.61 -11.64
N ALA A 54 16.74 -5.77 -11.03
CA ALA A 54 15.63 -6.62 -10.63
C ALA A 54 14.69 -5.80 -9.71
N PRO A 55 13.41 -5.64 -10.05
CA PRO A 55 12.46 -5.04 -9.13
C PRO A 55 12.40 -5.93 -7.89
N MET A 56 12.63 -5.32 -6.74
CA MET A 56 12.61 -6.06 -5.48
C MET A 56 11.23 -6.07 -4.84
N ILE A 57 10.38 -5.08 -5.16
CA ILE A 57 9.04 -4.99 -4.55
C ILE A 57 8.00 -4.60 -5.60
N HIS A 58 6.97 -5.43 -5.70
CA HIS A 58 5.75 -5.15 -6.46
C HIS A 58 4.62 -4.85 -5.48
N ILE A 59 3.89 -3.77 -5.71
CA ILE A 59 2.71 -3.41 -4.92
C ILE A 59 1.46 -3.76 -5.70
N ILE A 60 0.62 -4.61 -5.11
CA ILE A 60 -0.69 -4.98 -5.64
C ILE A 60 -1.73 -4.33 -4.72
N ASP A 61 -2.63 -3.54 -5.27
CA ASP A 61 -3.69 -2.89 -4.50
C ASP A 61 -4.84 -3.86 -4.16
N ARG A 62 -5.80 -3.39 -3.38
CA ARG A 62 -6.98 -4.16 -2.97
C ARG A 62 -7.88 -4.61 -4.12
N ASN A 63 -7.78 -3.98 -5.29
CA ASN A 63 -8.52 -4.32 -6.49
C ASN A 63 -7.73 -5.28 -7.39
N THR A 64 -6.68 -5.91 -6.86
CA THR A 64 -5.74 -6.79 -7.57
C THR A 64 -4.97 -6.09 -8.71
N ARG A 65 -4.89 -4.76 -8.67
CA ARG A 65 -4.17 -3.99 -9.68
C ARG A 65 -2.74 -3.80 -9.26
N HIS A 66 -1.83 -3.90 -10.23
CA HIS A 66 -0.43 -3.55 -10.01
C HIS A 66 -0.31 -2.03 -9.86
N ALA A 67 -0.09 -1.57 -8.64
CA ALA A 67 -0.12 -0.17 -8.28
C ALA A 67 1.28 0.47 -8.40
N GLY A 68 2.33 -0.27 -8.03
CA GLY A 68 3.69 0.27 -8.00
C GLY A 68 4.78 -0.79 -8.11
N ILE A 69 5.97 -0.35 -8.51
CA ILE A 69 7.20 -1.14 -8.62
C ILE A 69 8.34 -0.35 -7.97
N PHE A 70 9.14 -1.00 -7.13
CA PHE A 70 10.36 -0.43 -6.56
C PHE A 70 11.57 -1.27 -6.98
N HIS A 71 12.54 -0.62 -7.61
CA HIS A 71 13.75 -1.23 -8.19
C HIS A 71 14.97 -1.08 -7.31
N GLY A 72 15.82 -2.12 -7.32
CA GLY A 72 17.16 -2.08 -6.73
C GLY A 72 17.17 -1.87 -5.22
N THR A 73 18.36 -1.90 -4.61
CA THR A 73 18.53 -1.69 -3.16
C THR A 73 18.56 -0.20 -2.78
N SER A 74 18.56 0.68 -3.79
CA SER A 74 18.74 2.12 -3.66
C SER A 74 17.42 2.90 -3.51
N PHE A 75 16.25 2.25 -3.60
CA PHE A 75 15.01 2.95 -3.28
C PHE A 75 14.98 3.29 -1.78
N ASN A 76 14.57 4.53 -1.46
CA ASN A 76 14.41 4.93 -0.07
C ASN A 76 13.22 4.20 0.54
N GLN A 77 13.43 3.47 1.64
CA GLN A 77 12.39 2.75 2.39
C GLN A 77 11.21 3.67 2.77
N MET A 78 11.46 4.95 3.03
CA MET A 78 10.41 5.93 3.31
C MET A 78 9.45 6.13 2.13
N ASN A 79 9.94 6.05 0.90
CA ASN A 79 9.08 6.19 -0.29
C ASN A 79 8.09 5.03 -0.39
N LEU A 80 8.54 3.81 -0.09
CA LEU A 80 7.67 2.63 -0.03
C LEU A 80 6.59 2.81 1.05
N ILE A 81 6.99 3.22 2.25
CA ILE A 81 6.06 3.44 3.37
C ILE A 81 5.02 4.50 3.01
N LEU A 82 5.45 5.67 2.53
CA LEU A 82 4.54 6.75 2.13
C LEU A 82 3.58 6.30 1.01
N TYR A 83 4.07 5.53 0.05
CA TYR A 83 3.26 5.00 -1.04
C TYR A 83 2.16 4.06 -0.54
N VAL A 84 2.52 3.09 0.31
CA VAL A 84 1.56 2.17 0.93
C VAL A 84 0.57 2.91 1.85
N ASN A 85 1.02 3.94 2.58
CA ASN A 85 0.15 4.79 3.38
C ASN A 85 -0.90 5.52 2.52
N GLY A 86 -0.47 6.06 1.38
CA GLY A 86 -1.38 6.69 0.41
C GLY A 86 -2.45 5.73 -0.07
N LEU A 87 -2.07 4.51 -0.47
CA LEU A 87 -3.02 3.49 -0.92
C LEU A 87 -4.00 3.04 0.17
N THR A 88 -3.51 2.84 1.39
CA THR A 88 -4.34 2.38 2.52
C THR A 88 -5.29 3.48 3.02
N ASN A 89 -4.88 4.75 2.97
CA ASN A 89 -5.75 5.88 3.34
C ASN A 89 -6.71 6.28 2.22
N ALA A 90 -6.34 6.10 0.94
CA ALA A 90 -7.27 6.32 -0.18
C ALA A 90 -8.49 5.38 -0.12
N ALA A 91 -8.36 4.21 0.50
CA ALA A 91 -9.47 3.30 0.78
C ALA A 91 -10.49 3.86 1.78
N HIS A 92 -10.09 4.85 2.59
CA HIS A 92 -10.94 5.61 3.50
C HIS A 92 -10.81 7.09 3.15
N PRO A 93 -11.37 7.53 2.01
CA PRO A 93 -11.26 8.93 1.61
C PRO A 93 -11.70 9.79 2.81
N PRO A 94 -10.92 10.83 3.17
CA PRO A 94 -11.30 11.71 4.26
C PRO A 94 -12.72 12.17 3.99
N LYS A 95 -13.59 12.04 4.99
CA LYS A 95 -14.96 12.52 4.89
C LYS A 95 -14.84 13.96 4.38
N PRO A 96 -15.47 14.32 3.24
CA PRO A 96 -15.39 15.69 2.76
C PRO A 96 -15.73 16.59 3.94
N PRO A 97 -15.02 17.73 4.11
CA PRO A 97 -15.41 18.69 5.12
C PRO A 97 -16.92 18.85 5.02
N VAL A 98 -17.63 18.73 6.13
CA VAL A 98 -19.03 19.11 6.17
C VAL A 98 -18.99 20.62 5.95
N GLU A 99 -18.95 21.03 4.69
CA GLU A 99 -19.22 22.40 4.30
C GLU A 99 -20.60 22.65 4.86
N LYS A 100 -20.70 23.54 5.87
CA LYS A 100 -21.99 24.04 6.33
C LYS A 100 -22.75 24.42 5.07
N GLY A 101 -23.82 23.68 4.78
CA GLY A 101 -24.57 23.88 3.56
C GLY A 101 -25.06 25.32 3.53
N TRP A 102 -25.31 25.85 2.33
CA TRP A 102 -25.98 27.14 2.18
C TRP A 102 -27.26 27.23 3.05
N LEU A 103 -27.95 26.11 3.26
CA LEU A 103 -29.07 25.95 4.20
C LEU A 103 -28.68 26.16 5.66
N ASP A 104 -27.56 25.60 6.12
CA ASP A 104 -27.07 25.75 7.49
C ASP A 104 -26.71 27.22 7.79
N GLN A 105 -26.14 27.92 6.80
CA GLN A 105 -25.85 29.35 6.89
C GLN A 105 -27.13 30.20 6.97
N LEU A 106 -28.17 29.84 6.20
CA LEU A 106 -29.47 30.50 6.23
C LEU A 106 -30.18 30.31 7.57
N THR A 107 -30.15 29.10 8.13
CA THR A 107 -30.74 28.81 9.44
C THR A 107 -29.98 29.48 10.59
N ASP A 108 -28.65 29.57 10.51
CA ASP A 108 -27.84 30.31 11.48
C ASP A 108 -28.17 31.82 11.45
N TRP A 109 -28.45 32.37 10.26
CA TRP A 109 -28.85 33.78 10.10
C TRP A 109 -30.22 34.07 10.72
N PHE A 110 -31.24 33.25 10.43
CA PHE A 110 -32.57 33.39 11.05
C PHE A 110 -32.51 33.25 12.58
N SER A 111 -31.68 32.33 13.08
CA SER A 111 -31.52 32.10 14.52
C SER A 111 -30.80 33.25 15.24
N LYS A 112 -29.97 34.03 14.52
CA LYS A 112 -29.34 35.24 15.04
C LYS A 112 -30.27 36.46 15.00
N VAL A 113 -31.06 36.63 13.94
CA VAL A 113 -31.98 37.77 13.77
C VAL A 113 -33.08 37.78 14.83
N GLY A 114 -33.50 36.62 15.34
CA GLY A 114 -34.50 36.53 16.42
C GLY A 114 -33.97 36.75 17.84
N LYS A 115 -32.69 37.12 18.02
CA LYS A 115 -32.03 37.25 19.34
C LYS A 115 -31.46 38.63 19.67
N GLU A 116 -31.65 39.63 18.80
CA GLU A 116 -31.38 41.03 19.20
C GLU A 116 -32.65 41.64 19.82
N PRO A 117 -32.55 42.32 20.98
CA PRO A 117 -33.68 42.94 21.67
C PRO A 117 -34.24 44.17 20.93
#